data_AF-A0A4V3BN83-F1
#
_entry.id   AF-A0A4V3BN83-F1
#
_cell.length_a   1.000
_cell.length_b   1.000
_cell.length_c   1.000
_cell.angle_alpha   90.00
_cell.angle_beta   90.00
_cell.angle_gamma   90.00
#
_symmetry.space_group_name_H-M   'P 1'
#
loop_
_entity.id
_entity.type
_entity.pdbx_description
1 polymer ?
#
loop_
_entity_poly.entity_id
_entity_poly.type
_entity_poly.pdbx_seq_one_letter_code
_entity_poly.pdbx_strand_id
1 'polypeptide(L)'
;MILTDACSGFIKRTSCLLLVLTGIISGCQQHSQPKSIVSQPSTTSTEVGTVPSAQLMTETKGPEAVGGSSEGMASTCQQELLALSKVNQAAYAQRKASFDNLLASASVYTNIRGDIGEDTRTTMDALYKYKTQKLCSDIEQSVRQALINRGENFK
;
A
#
# COMPACT_ATOMS: atom_id res chain seq x y z
N MET A 1 -5.47 29.28 48.31
CA MET A 1 -6.39 28.63 47.34
C MET A 1 -7.21 29.75 46.68
N ILE A 2 -7.55 29.62 45.39
CA ILE A 2 -8.28 30.60 44.53
C ILE A 2 -7.41 31.57 43.70
N LEU A 3 -6.36 31.11 43.00
CA LEU A 3 -5.79 31.89 41.88
C LEU A 3 -5.12 31.04 40.77
N THR A 4 -5.63 29.84 40.51
CA THR A 4 -5.11 28.96 39.45
C THR A 4 -6.16 28.45 38.47
N ASP A 5 -7.43 28.83 38.60
CA ASP A 5 -8.52 28.30 37.75
C ASP A 5 -8.88 29.17 36.53
N ALA A 6 -8.28 30.35 36.36
CA ALA A 6 -8.67 31.29 35.28
C ALA A 6 -7.89 31.12 33.95
N CYS A 7 -6.99 30.13 33.84
CA CYS A 7 -6.07 30.01 32.69
C CYS A 7 -6.33 28.81 31.77
N SER A 8 -7.51 28.18 31.82
CA SER A 8 -7.83 27.02 30.96
C SER A 8 -8.92 27.27 29.91
N GLY A 9 -9.66 28.39 30.00
CA GLY A 9 -10.87 28.58 29.17
C GLY A 9 -10.74 29.43 27.90
N PHE A 10 -9.75 30.32 27.79
CA PHE A 10 -9.82 31.43 26.81
C PHE A 10 -8.93 31.28 25.56
N ILE A 11 -7.92 30.39 25.56
CA ILE A 11 -6.87 30.38 24.53
C ILE A 11 -7.19 29.53 23.28
N LYS A 12 -8.10 28.55 23.34
CA LYS A 12 -8.27 27.60 22.22
C LYS A 12 -9.43 27.91 21.26
N ARG A 13 -10.17 29.02 21.47
CA ARG A 13 -11.30 29.42 20.60
C ARG A 13 -10.92 30.40 19.49
N THR A 14 -9.72 30.98 19.48
CA THR A 14 -9.38 32.10 18.56
C THR A 14 -8.15 31.87 17.67
N SER A 15 -7.50 30.70 17.71
CA SER A 15 -6.48 30.31 16.72
C SER A 15 -7.06 29.44 15.61
N CYS A 16 -8.31 29.74 15.23
CA CYS A 16 -9.05 29.13 14.14
C CYS A 16 -9.23 30.11 12.95
N LEU A 17 -8.46 31.21 12.90
CA LEU A 17 -8.76 32.32 11.97
C LEU A 17 -7.61 32.88 11.12
N LEU A 18 -6.38 32.32 11.10
CA LEU A 18 -5.25 33.06 10.49
C LEU A 18 -4.30 32.32 9.53
N LEU A 19 -4.60 31.13 9.02
CA LEU A 19 -3.78 30.52 7.94
C LEU A 19 -4.60 30.02 6.76
N VAL A 20 -5.53 30.86 6.31
CA VAL A 20 -5.96 30.91 4.91
C VAL A 20 -5.03 31.92 4.23
N LEU A 21 -4.27 31.49 3.22
CA LEU A 21 -3.51 32.23 2.19
C LEU A 21 -2.08 31.71 2.00
N THR A 22 -1.91 30.74 1.10
CA THR A 22 -0.85 30.62 0.07
C THR A 22 -1.21 29.35 -0.70
N GLY A 23 -1.72 29.41 -1.93
CA GLY A 23 -0.94 29.71 -3.12
C GLY A 23 -1.07 28.50 -4.05
N ILE A 24 -1.95 28.65 -5.03
CA ILE A 24 -2.43 27.61 -5.95
C ILE A 24 -1.29 27.20 -6.87
N ILE A 25 -0.77 25.97 -6.75
CA ILE A 25 0.15 25.40 -7.75
C ILE A 25 -0.72 24.88 -8.90
N SER A 26 -0.89 25.71 -9.93
CA SER A 26 -1.45 25.29 -11.21
C SER A 26 -0.40 24.47 -11.94
N GLY A 27 -0.65 23.18 -12.12
CA GLY A 27 0.27 22.25 -12.78
C GLY A 27 -0.48 21.14 -13.51
N CYS A 28 -0.98 21.42 -14.71
CA CYS A 28 -1.31 20.41 -15.70
C CYS A 28 -0.74 20.85 -17.06
N GLN A 29 0.35 20.21 -17.53
CA GLN A 29 0.71 20.26 -18.94
C GLN A 29 0.37 18.89 -19.54
N GLN A 30 -0.80 18.81 -20.17
CA GLN A 30 -1.22 17.61 -20.91
C GLN A 30 -0.82 17.78 -22.37
N HIS A 31 0.38 17.30 -22.70
CA HIS A 31 0.81 17.16 -24.08
C HIS A 31 0.02 16.00 -24.72
N SER A 32 -1.03 16.34 -25.45
CA SER A 32 -1.79 15.38 -26.26
C SER A 32 -1.03 15.14 -27.57
N GLN A 33 -0.46 13.94 -27.70
CA GLN A 33 0.13 13.47 -28.96
C GLN A 33 -0.98 13.29 -30.02
N PRO A 34 -0.79 13.76 -31.26
CA PRO A 34 -1.76 13.60 -32.32
C PRO A 34 -1.86 12.14 -32.79
N LYS A 35 -3.12 11.72 -32.83
CA LYS A 35 -3.73 10.62 -33.59
C LYS A 35 -3.03 10.34 -34.93
N SER A 36 -2.37 9.19 -35.04
CA SER A 36 -2.17 8.52 -36.33
C SER A 36 -3.12 7.33 -36.42
N ILE A 37 -4.27 7.59 -37.06
CA ILE A 37 -5.04 6.57 -37.76
C ILE A 37 -4.47 6.52 -39.18
N VAL A 38 -3.77 5.44 -39.52
CA VAL A 38 -3.66 4.98 -40.91
C VAL A 38 -3.82 3.47 -40.87
N SER A 39 -4.96 3.03 -41.40
CA SER A 39 -5.20 1.69 -41.90
C SER A 39 -4.27 1.43 -43.08
N GLN A 40 -3.79 0.19 -43.25
CA GLN A 40 -4.03 -0.61 -44.46
C GLN A 40 -3.35 -1.99 -44.41
N PRO A 41 -3.79 -2.94 -45.26
CA PRO A 41 -3.85 -4.38 -44.98
C PRO A 41 -2.93 -5.22 -45.90
N SER A 42 -3.03 -6.55 -45.75
CA SER A 42 -2.52 -7.61 -46.64
C SER A 42 -1.01 -7.83 -46.47
N THR A 43 -0.48 -9.05 -46.39
CA THR A 43 -0.69 -10.18 -47.30
C THR A 43 -0.23 -11.51 -46.67
N THR A 44 -0.96 -12.56 -47.01
CA THR A 44 -0.55 -13.97 -46.99
C THR A 44 0.70 -14.17 -47.86
N SER A 45 1.74 -14.85 -47.36
CA SER A 45 2.58 -15.75 -48.17
C SER A 45 3.36 -16.74 -47.30
N THR A 46 2.85 -17.97 -47.31
CA THR A 46 3.51 -19.28 -47.34
C THR A 46 5.01 -19.30 -47.71
N GLU A 47 5.80 -20.00 -46.86
CA GLU A 47 6.84 -21.05 -47.15
C GLU A 47 7.97 -20.69 -48.15
N VAL A 48 9.27 -20.89 -47.93
CA VAL A 48 10.06 -22.08 -47.51
C VAL A 48 11.48 -21.58 -47.18
N GLY A 49 12.18 -22.14 -46.18
CA GLY A 49 13.62 -21.93 -46.03
C GLY A 49 14.30 -22.51 -44.78
N THR A 50 14.65 -23.80 -44.84
CA THR A 50 15.88 -24.42 -44.30
C THR A 50 16.14 -24.51 -42.77
N VAL A 51 16.12 -25.75 -42.28
CA VAL A 51 16.59 -26.39 -41.00
C VAL A 51 18.10 -26.15 -40.67
N PRO A 52 18.69 -26.50 -39.48
CA PRO A 52 18.17 -27.21 -38.28
C PRO A 52 18.63 -26.69 -36.88
N SER A 53 18.01 -27.27 -35.83
CA SER A 53 18.55 -27.56 -34.48
C SER A 53 18.80 -26.42 -33.48
N ALA A 54 17.85 -26.28 -32.54
CA ALA A 54 18.14 -26.34 -31.10
C ALA A 54 16.86 -26.75 -30.36
N GLN A 55 16.84 -27.97 -29.83
CA GLN A 55 15.88 -28.38 -28.83
C GLN A 55 16.27 -27.71 -27.52
N LEU A 56 15.43 -26.84 -26.99
CA LEU A 56 15.53 -26.43 -25.59
C LEU A 56 14.14 -26.25 -25.00
N MET A 57 13.74 -27.28 -24.26
CA MET A 57 13.01 -27.20 -22.99
C MET A 57 11.66 -26.50 -23.04
N THR A 58 10.64 -27.35 -23.05
CA THR A 58 9.40 -27.16 -22.29
C THR A 58 9.72 -26.59 -20.90
N GLU A 59 9.53 -25.30 -20.70
CA GLU A 59 9.41 -24.72 -19.36
C GLU A 59 8.18 -23.83 -19.31
N THR A 60 7.13 -24.43 -18.75
CA THR A 60 6.25 -23.81 -17.78
C THR A 60 5.83 -22.37 -18.10
N LYS A 61 4.79 -22.27 -18.92
CA LYS A 61 3.81 -21.19 -18.80
C LYS A 61 3.15 -21.32 -17.42
N GLY A 62 3.84 -20.80 -16.41
CA GLY A 62 3.27 -20.57 -15.09
C GLY A 62 2.06 -19.65 -15.29
N PRO A 63 0.88 -20.00 -14.76
CA PRO A 63 -0.20 -19.04 -14.72
C PRO A 63 0.27 -17.89 -13.84
N GLU A 64 0.50 -16.73 -14.44
CA GLU A 64 0.51 -15.45 -13.72
C GLU A 64 -0.82 -15.37 -12.97
N ALA A 65 -0.74 -15.70 -11.68
CA ALA A 65 -1.81 -15.52 -10.74
C ALA A 65 -2.02 -14.01 -10.55
N VAL A 66 -2.79 -13.42 -11.46
CA VAL A 66 -3.65 -12.28 -11.15
C VAL A 66 -4.61 -12.76 -10.06
N GLY A 67 -4.17 -12.63 -8.81
CA GLY A 67 -4.92 -13.15 -7.65
C GLY A 67 -4.18 -13.19 -6.32
N GLY A 68 -2.89 -12.83 -6.23
CA GLY A 68 -2.12 -12.93 -4.97
C GLY A 68 -1.33 -11.67 -4.66
N SER A 69 -1.98 -10.61 -4.16
CA SER A 69 -1.25 -9.40 -3.74
C SER A 69 -1.42 -9.08 -2.24
N SER A 70 -2.55 -9.39 -1.61
CA SER A 70 -2.68 -9.12 -0.17
C SER A 70 -1.99 -10.17 0.72
N GLU A 71 -2.00 -11.44 0.34
CA GLU A 71 -1.39 -12.51 1.14
C GLU A 71 0.13 -12.45 1.16
N GLY A 72 0.76 -12.20 0.01
CA GLY A 72 2.21 -12.00 -0.10
C GLY A 72 2.70 -10.71 0.57
N MET A 73 1.87 -9.66 0.62
CA MET A 73 2.24 -8.42 1.32
C MET A 73 2.17 -8.59 2.85
N ALA A 74 1.20 -9.35 3.34
CA ALA A 74 1.06 -9.63 4.77
C ALA A 74 2.25 -10.43 5.32
N SER A 75 2.83 -11.36 4.54
CA SER A 75 3.97 -12.17 4.97
C SER A 75 5.25 -11.35 5.10
N THR A 76 5.56 -10.46 4.14
CA THR A 76 6.69 -9.53 4.25
C THR A 76 6.54 -8.60 5.46
N CYS A 77 5.33 -8.09 5.70
CA CYS A 77 5.01 -7.26 6.86
C CYS A 77 5.23 -7.97 8.20
N GLN A 78 4.93 -9.27 8.27
CA GLN A 78 5.23 -10.07 9.46
C GLN A 78 6.74 -10.17 9.71
N GLN A 79 7.57 -10.28 8.66
CA GLN A 79 9.03 -10.29 8.82
C GLN A 79 9.54 -8.97 9.38
N GLU A 80 9.01 -7.83 8.92
CA GLU A 80 9.35 -6.50 9.45
C GLU A 80 8.92 -6.34 10.91
N LEU A 81 7.76 -6.89 11.32
CA LEU A 81 7.37 -6.95 12.73
C LEU A 81 8.37 -7.74 13.58
N LEU A 82 8.90 -8.85 13.06
CA LEU A 82 9.93 -9.64 13.76
C LEU A 82 11.29 -8.91 13.82
N ALA A 83 11.60 -8.08 12.83
CA ALA A 83 12.75 -7.19 12.89
C ALA A 83 12.54 -6.10 13.95
N LEU A 84 11.36 -5.47 13.97
CA LEU A 84 11.00 -4.41 14.90
C LEU A 84 11.09 -4.86 16.36
N SER A 85 10.68 -6.10 16.67
CA SER A 85 10.75 -6.65 18.04
C SER A 85 12.17 -6.69 18.59
N LYS A 86 13.19 -6.83 17.74
CA LYS A 86 14.60 -6.90 18.14
C LYS A 86 15.22 -5.53 18.40
N VAL A 87 14.68 -4.47 17.81
CA VAL A 87 15.29 -3.13 17.84
C VAL A 87 14.47 -2.10 18.61
N ASN A 88 13.15 -2.29 18.70
CA ASN A 88 12.25 -1.39 19.43
C ASN A 88 10.97 -2.12 19.87
N GLN A 89 10.98 -2.62 21.11
CA GLN A 89 9.88 -3.38 21.69
C GLN A 89 8.57 -2.57 21.82
N ALA A 90 8.65 -1.26 22.09
CA ALA A 90 7.48 -0.41 22.24
C ALA A 90 6.77 -0.19 20.89
N ALA A 91 7.53 0.13 19.83
CA ALA A 91 6.99 0.26 18.48
C ALA A 91 6.43 -1.08 17.98
N TYR A 92 7.11 -2.20 18.27
CA TYR A 92 6.60 -3.53 17.97
C TYR A 92 5.22 -3.77 18.59
N ALA A 93 5.04 -3.51 19.89
CA ALA A 93 3.77 -3.77 20.57
C ALA A 93 2.62 -2.98 19.93
N GLN A 94 2.85 -1.71 19.60
CA GLN A 94 1.84 -0.87 18.93
C GLN A 94 1.47 -1.39 17.54
N ARG A 95 2.47 -1.74 16.72
CA ARG A 95 2.24 -2.23 15.36
C ARG A 95 1.65 -3.62 15.33
N LYS A 96 2.06 -4.50 16.24
CA LYS A 96 1.50 -5.85 16.40
C LYS A 96 0.02 -5.80 16.78
N ALA A 97 -0.36 -4.93 17.72
CA ALA A 97 -1.76 -4.74 18.08
C ALA A 97 -2.61 -4.27 16.89
N SER A 98 -2.06 -3.36 16.07
CA SER A 98 -2.73 -2.87 14.85
C SER A 98 -2.89 -3.99 13.80
N PHE A 99 -1.87 -4.85 13.66
CA PHE A 99 -1.90 -6.01 12.77
C PHE A 99 -2.94 -7.06 13.21
N ASP A 100 -2.95 -7.39 14.50
CA ASP A 100 -3.90 -8.35 15.05
C ASP A 100 -5.35 -7.84 14.91
N ASN A 101 -5.58 -6.54 15.13
CA ASN A 101 -6.89 -5.93 14.94
C ASN A 101 -7.36 -5.96 13.48
N LEU A 102 -6.45 -5.70 12.53
CA LEU A 102 -6.76 -5.80 11.11
C LEU A 102 -7.14 -7.23 10.73
N LEU A 103 -6.40 -8.23 11.22
CA LEU A 103 -6.67 -9.65 10.95
C LEU A 103 -8.02 -10.08 11.54
N ALA A 104 -8.32 -9.67 12.78
CA ALA A 104 -9.59 -9.96 13.43
C ALA A 104 -10.77 -9.34 12.64
N SER A 105 -10.63 -8.08 12.22
CA SER A 105 -11.66 -7.39 11.42
C SER A 105 -11.84 -8.03 10.04
N ALA A 106 -10.74 -8.38 9.39
CA ALA A 106 -10.74 -9.06 8.10
C ALA A 106 -11.40 -10.44 8.19
N SER A 107 -11.19 -11.19 9.29
CA SER A 107 -11.81 -12.50 9.50
C SER A 107 -13.35 -12.42 9.56
N VAL A 108 -13.89 -11.40 10.24
CA VAL A 108 -15.34 -11.16 10.25
C VAL A 108 -15.86 -10.91 8.84
N TYR A 109 -15.16 -10.07 8.08
CA TYR A 109 -15.52 -9.78 6.70
C TYR A 109 -15.46 -11.03 5.81
N THR A 110 -14.40 -11.84 5.90
CA THR A 110 -14.26 -13.05 5.08
C THR A 110 -15.38 -14.05 5.34
N ASN A 111 -15.90 -14.11 6.57
CA ASN A 111 -17.00 -15.02 6.92
C ASN A 111 -18.33 -14.64 6.27
N ILE A 112 -18.60 -13.34 6.09
CA ILE A 112 -19.84 -12.86 5.46
C ILE A 112 -19.67 -12.50 3.98
N ARG A 113 -18.43 -12.53 3.45
CA ARG A 113 -18.10 -12.05 2.11
C ARG A 113 -18.90 -12.74 1.00
N GLY A 114 -19.28 -14.00 1.21
CA GLY A 114 -20.12 -14.77 0.28
C GLY A 114 -21.60 -14.41 0.33
N ASP A 115 -22.07 -13.83 1.43
CA ASP A 115 -23.48 -13.58 1.72
C ASP A 115 -23.91 -12.13 1.43
N ILE A 116 -22.97 -11.27 1.04
CA ILE A 116 -23.20 -9.85 0.73
C ILE A 116 -23.23 -9.60 -0.78
N GLY A 117 -23.89 -8.50 -1.19
CA GLY A 117 -23.95 -8.07 -2.59
C GLY A 117 -22.60 -7.67 -3.17
N GLU A 118 -22.46 -7.80 -4.50
CA GLU A 118 -21.21 -7.60 -5.24
C GLU A 118 -20.57 -6.23 -5.03
N ASP A 119 -21.36 -5.14 -5.05
CA ASP A 119 -20.85 -3.78 -4.84
C ASP A 119 -20.24 -3.60 -3.45
N THR A 120 -20.91 -4.16 -2.43
CA THR A 120 -20.42 -4.12 -1.04
C THR A 120 -19.15 -4.94 -0.90
N ARG A 121 -19.11 -6.14 -1.49
CA ARG A 121 -17.93 -7.00 -1.52
C ARG A 121 -16.74 -6.29 -2.18
N THR A 122 -16.94 -5.72 -3.36
CA THR A 122 -15.87 -5.03 -4.10
C THR A 122 -15.31 -3.84 -3.32
N THR A 123 -16.19 -3.07 -2.69
CA THR A 123 -15.79 -1.93 -1.85
C THR A 123 -14.98 -2.38 -0.63
N MET A 124 -15.44 -3.41 0.07
CA MET A 124 -14.77 -3.93 1.26
C MET A 124 -13.44 -4.63 0.90
N ASP A 125 -13.36 -5.33 -0.22
CA ASP A 125 -12.11 -5.91 -0.73
C ASP A 125 -11.06 -4.82 -0.96
N ALA A 126 -11.45 -3.72 -1.62
CA ALA A 126 -10.57 -2.58 -1.84
C ALA A 126 -10.12 -1.93 -0.51
N LEU A 127 -11.04 -1.80 0.45
CA LEU A 127 -10.75 -1.25 1.77
C LEU A 127 -9.72 -2.11 2.52
N TYR A 128 -9.94 -3.42 2.60
CA TYR A 128 -9.04 -4.31 3.31
C TYR A 128 -7.68 -4.41 2.62
N LYS A 129 -7.65 -4.43 1.28
CA LYS A 129 -6.40 -4.32 0.53
C LYS A 129 -5.63 -3.06 0.92
N TYR A 130 -6.26 -1.88 0.87
CA TYR A 130 -5.63 -0.62 1.25
C TYR A 130 -5.14 -0.63 2.71
N LYS A 131 -5.99 -1.08 3.65
CA LYS A 131 -5.62 -1.14 5.08
C LYS A 131 -4.40 -2.02 5.33
N THR A 132 -4.34 -3.18 4.68
CA THR A 132 -3.16 -4.06 4.74
C THR A 132 -1.94 -3.33 4.22
N GLN A 133 -2.01 -2.75 3.01
CA GLN A 133 -0.86 -2.04 2.41
C GLN A 133 -0.37 -0.89 3.29
N LYS A 134 -1.29 -0.07 3.79
CA LYS A 134 -0.96 1.04 4.69
C LYS A 134 -0.25 0.54 5.96
N LEU A 135 -0.82 -0.48 6.61
CA LEU A 135 -0.24 -0.99 7.84
C LEU A 135 1.16 -1.58 7.62
N CYS A 136 1.38 -2.27 6.50
CA CYS A 136 2.71 -2.78 6.12
C CYS A 136 3.71 -1.63 5.97
N SER A 137 3.32 -0.57 5.25
CA SER A 137 4.18 0.60 5.05
C SER A 137 4.52 1.30 6.38
N ASP A 138 3.53 1.43 7.28
CA ASP A 138 3.72 2.00 8.61
C ASP A 138 4.70 1.18 9.47
N ILE A 139 4.66 -0.16 9.35
CA ILE A 139 5.57 -1.09 10.03
C ILE A 139 6.99 -0.93 9.50
N GLU A 140 7.17 -0.97 8.17
CA GLU A 140 8.48 -0.78 7.54
C GLU A 140 9.11 0.56 7.92
N GLN A 141 8.31 1.63 7.96
CA GLN A 141 8.78 2.94 8.41
C GLN A 141 9.21 2.91 9.87
N SER A 142 8.47 2.20 10.73
CA SER A 142 8.82 2.06 12.15
C SER A 142 10.14 1.29 12.32
N VAL A 143 10.38 0.27 11.50
CA VAL A 143 11.66 -0.46 11.47
C VAL A 143 12.80 0.46 11.05
N ARG A 144 12.65 1.17 9.93
CA ARG A 144 13.66 2.12 9.44
C ARG A 144 14.01 3.17 10.50
N GLN A 145 13.00 3.77 11.14
CA GLN A 145 13.23 4.78 12.18
C GLN A 145 13.93 4.19 13.41
N ALA A 146 13.54 2.98 13.84
CA ALA A 146 14.19 2.31 14.96
C ALA A 146 15.68 1.99 14.66
N LEU A 147 15.98 1.59 13.43
CA LEU A 147 17.35 1.33 12.98
C LEU A 147 18.18 2.62 12.90
N ILE A 148 17.63 3.71 12.35
CA ILE A 148 18.29 5.02 12.31
C ILE A 148 18.63 5.48 13.72
N ASN A 149 17.63 5.48 14.62
CA ASN A 149 17.85 5.88 16.01
C ASN A 149 18.93 5.03 16.65
N ARG A 150 18.92 3.70 16.47
CA ARG A 150 19.97 2.83 16.98
C ARG A 150 21.34 3.23 16.43
N GLY A 151 21.42 3.48 15.12
CA GLY A 151 22.59 3.98 14.39
C GLY A 151 23.19 5.25 14.99
N GLU A 152 22.35 6.25 15.25
CA GLU A 152 22.76 7.55 15.79
C GLU A 152 23.17 7.51 17.26
N ASN A 153 22.73 6.50 18.01
CA ASN A 153 23.08 6.30 19.41
C ASN A 153 24.39 5.52 19.62
N PHE A 154 25.05 5.03 18.56
CA PHE A 154 26.39 4.44 18.68
C PHE A 154 27.43 5.57 18.79
N LYS A 155 28.13 5.63 19.94
CA LYS A 155 29.20 6.59 20.23
C LYS A 155 30.42 5.88 20.80
#